data_AF-A0A355B043-F1
#
_entry.id   AF-A0A355B043-F1
#
_cell.length_a   1.000
_cell.length_b   1.000
_cell.length_c   1.000
_cell.angle_alpha   90.00
_cell.angle_beta   90.00
_cell.angle_gamma   90.00
#
_symmetry.space_group_name_H-M   'P 1'
#
loop_
_entity.id
_entity.type
_entity.pdbx_description
1 polymer ?
#
loop_
_entity_poly.entity_id
_entity_poly.type
_entity_poly.pdbx_seq_one_letter_code
_entity_poly.pdbx_strand_id
1 'polypeptide(L)'
;MDAIQAAGGRHVPPEICPDRESLTAHMGMMHKFCIEILDRESPESLRELKCLRLVDVEAWREDSPERPIDLWRMLADLHPYGVHEDPEAPGHFPMELIAVIRQIYWETLAHHRTIQRLKGLLGLPVRSDLPREGYLTVSKFYD
;
A
#
# COMPACT_ATOMS: atom_id res chain seq x y z
N MET A 1 -1.45 -7.43 22.53
CA MET A 1 -1.47 -8.57 21.59
C MET A 1 -2.90 -9.12 21.47
N ASP A 2 -3.59 -9.23 22.60
CA ASP A 2 -4.95 -9.78 22.71
C ASP A 2 -6.04 -9.07 21.87
N ALA A 3 -5.95 -7.75 21.69
CA ALA A 3 -6.93 -7.00 20.88
C ALA A 3 -6.87 -7.31 19.37
N ILE A 4 -5.68 -7.64 18.84
CA ILE A 4 -5.49 -7.91 17.40
C ILE A 4 -5.99 -9.31 17.03
N GLN A 5 -5.82 -10.29 17.92
CA GLN A 5 -6.36 -11.63 17.76
C GLN A 5 -7.90 -11.65 17.82
N ALA A 6 -8.50 -10.85 18.71
CA ALA A 6 -9.95 -10.74 18.82
C ALA A 6 -10.63 -10.19 17.55
N ALA A 7 -9.92 -9.36 16.76
CA ALA A 7 -10.41 -8.78 15.51
C ALA A 7 -10.17 -9.65 14.27
N GLY A 8 -9.70 -10.89 14.41
CA GLY A 8 -9.44 -11.78 13.27
C GLY A 8 -8.24 -11.38 12.42
N GLY A 9 -7.28 -10.64 12.99
CA GLY A 9 -6.01 -10.31 12.34
C GLY A 9 -5.29 -11.60 11.93
N ARG A 10 -5.15 -11.85 10.63
CA ARG A 10 -4.32 -12.95 10.13
C ARG A 10 -2.86 -12.53 10.29
N HIS A 11 -2.22 -13.00 11.35
CA HIS A 11 -0.78 -12.96 11.43
C HIS A 11 -0.21 -13.83 10.31
N VAL A 12 0.89 -13.39 9.67
CA VAL A 12 1.74 -14.34 8.95
C VAL A 12 2.24 -15.32 10.02
N PRO A 13 1.84 -16.60 9.97
CA PRO A 13 2.25 -17.55 10.99
C PRO A 13 3.77 -17.65 11.05
N PRO A 14 4.37 -17.80 12.24
CA PRO A 14 5.83 -17.89 12.40
C PRO A 14 6.46 -18.95 11.47
N GLU A 15 5.74 -20.03 11.17
CA GLU A 15 6.18 -21.09 10.26
C GLU A 15 6.26 -20.67 8.78
N ILE A 16 5.59 -19.59 8.35
CA ILE A 16 5.63 -19.10 6.97
C ILE A 16 6.88 -18.26 6.71
N CYS A 17 7.36 -17.53 7.71
CA CYS A 17 8.53 -16.65 7.61
C CYS A 17 9.38 -16.71 8.89
N PRO A 18 9.95 -17.89 9.23
CA PRO A 18 10.58 -18.14 10.53
C PRO A 18 11.94 -17.45 10.70
N ASP A 19 12.58 -17.04 9.62
CA ASP A 19 13.96 -16.60 9.62
C ASP A 19 14.26 -15.53 8.56
N ARG A 20 15.52 -15.09 8.54
CA ARG A 20 16.00 -14.11 7.57
C ARG A 20 15.94 -14.61 6.13
N GLU A 21 16.19 -15.90 5.91
CA GLU A 21 16.24 -16.48 4.56
C GLU A 21 14.87 -16.49 3.91
N SER A 22 13.86 -16.99 4.63
CA SER A 22 12.46 -16.97 4.23
C SER A 22 11.94 -15.54 4.02
N LEU A 23 12.27 -14.59 4.90
CA LEU A 23 11.89 -13.18 4.70
C LEU A 23 12.49 -12.61 3.41
N THR A 24 13.76 -12.90 3.15
CA THR A 24 14.46 -12.46 1.93
C THR A 24 13.83 -13.09 0.69
N ALA A 25 13.50 -14.37 0.73
CA ALA A 25 12.85 -15.10 -0.36
C ALA A 25 11.46 -14.53 -0.67
N HIS A 26 10.63 -14.30 0.34
CA HIS A 26 9.28 -13.74 0.18
C HIS A 26 9.30 -12.33 -0.39
N MET A 27 10.14 -11.45 0.18
CA MET A 27 10.30 -10.09 -0.35
C MET A 27 10.81 -10.10 -1.79
N GLY A 28 11.81 -10.95 -2.08
CA GLY A 28 12.37 -11.10 -3.42
C GLY A 28 11.33 -11.62 -4.42
N MET A 29 10.53 -12.60 -4.03
CA MET A 29 9.45 -13.15 -4.86
C MET A 29 8.39 -12.09 -5.17
N MET A 30 7.90 -11.34 -4.18
CA MET A 30 6.89 -10.29 -4.39
C MET A 30 7.39 -9.21 -5.35
N HIS A 31 8.65 -8.78 -5.20
CA HIS A 31 9.24 -7.79 -6.10
C HIS A 31 9.44 -8.34 -7.51
N LYS A 32 9.96 -9.57 -7.65
CA LYS A 32 10.09 -10.24 -8.96
C LYS A 32 8.75 -10.38 -9.66
N PHE A 33 7.69 -10.76 -8.94
CA PHE A 33 6.36 -10.87 -9.51
C PHE A 33 5.85 -9.54 -10.09
N CYS A 34 6.08 -8.43 -9.39
CA CYS A 34 5.73 -7.10 -9.92
C CYS A 34 6.52 -6.75 -11.18
N ILE A 35 7.84 -7.05 -11.19
CA ILE A 35 8.70 -6.82 -12.35
C ILE A 35 8.27 -7.68 -13.54
N GLU A 36 7.96 -8.97 -13.31
CA GLU A 36 7.51 -9.88 -14.37
C GLU A 36 6.22 -9.40 -15.06
N ILE A 37 5.31 -8.77 -14.32
CA ILE A 37 4.12 -8.12 -14.89
C ILE A 37 4.55 -6.93 -15.76
N LEU A 38 5.39 -6.05 -15.22
CA LEU A 38 5.86 -4.84 -15.93
C LEU A 38 6.68 -5.16 -17.19
N ASP A 39 7.42 -6.26 -17.21
CA ASP A 39 8.23 -6.69 -18.35
C ASP A 39 7.38 -7.29 -19.48
N ARG A 40 6.22 -7.87 -19.15
CA ARG A 40 5.33 -8.55 -20.11
C ARG A 40 4.27 -7.63 -20.71
N GLU A 41 3.86 -6.63 -19.96
CA GLU A 41 2.72 -5.78 -20.29
C GLU A 41 3.17 -4.39 -20.73
N SER A 42 2.46 -3.79 -21.68
CA SER A 42 2.67 -2.39 -22.04
C SER A 42 1.90 -1.48 -21.06
N PRO A 43 2.26 -0.19 -20.95
CA PRO A 43 1.48 0.75 -20.16
C PRO A 43 0.00 0.80 -20.56
N GLU A 44 -0.32 0.59 -21.83
CA GLU A 44 -1.69 0.53 -22.35
C GLU A 44 -2.41 -0.73 -21.86
N SER A 45 -1.79 -1.92 -21.98
CA SER A 45 -2.44 -3.17 -21.54
C SER A 45 -2.67 -3.20 -20.02
N LEU A 46 -1.76 -2.64 -19.24
CA LEU A 46 -1.93 -2.50 -17.78
C LEU A 46 -3.11 -1.59 -17.39
N ARG A 47 -3.53 -0.66 -18.26
CA ARG A 47 -4.70 0.21 -18.04
C ARG A 47 -6.02 -0.48 -18.42
N GLU A 48 -5.97 -1.46 -19.31
CA GLU A 48 -7.14 -2.26 -19.70
C GLU A 48 -7.50 -3.29 -18.62
N LEU A 49 -6.49 -3.80 -17.89
CA LEU A 49 -6.69 -4.71 -16.77
C LEU A 49 -7.23 -3.97 -15.55
N LYS A 50 -8.50 -4.22 -15.22
CA LYS A 50 -9.21 -3.54 -14.13
C LYS A 50 -9.73 -4.54 -13.10
N CYS A 51 -9.66 -4.14 -11.83
CA CYS A 51 -10.42 -4.76 -10.75
C CYS A 51 -11.37 -3.74 -10.13
N LEU A 52 -12.42 -4.23 -9.49
CA LEU A 52 -13.34 -3.39 -8.75
C LEU A 52 -13.07 -3.56 -7.26
N ARG A 53 -12.76 -2.46 -6.58
CA ARG A 53 -12.74 -2.42 -5.13
C ARG A 53 -14.06 -1.88 -4.61
N LEU A 54 -14.69 -2.65 -3.72
CA LEU A 54 -15.87 -2.21 -2.98
C LEU A 54 -15.46 -1.74 -1.60
N VAL A 55 -15.94 -0.56 -1.22
CA VAL A 55 -15.71 0.07 0.07
C VAL A 55 -17.07 0.42 0.65
N ASP A 56 -17.35 -0.09 1.85
CA ASP A 56 -18.56 0.28 2.58
C ASP A 56 -18.46 1.76 3.00
N VAL A 57 -19.39 2.56 2.49
CA VAL A 57 -19.44 4.02 2.69
C VAL A 57 -19.85 4.40 4.13
N GLU A 58 -20.55 3.50 4.82
CA GLU A 58 -20.97 3.68 6.21
C GLU A 58 -20.02 3.01 7.20
N ALA A 59 -19.01 2.28 6.72
CA ALA A 59 -18.05 1.65 7.59
C ALA A 59 -17.34 2.71 8.43
N TRP A 60 -17.34 2.46 9.73
CA TRP A 60 -16.63 3.26 10.71
C TRP A 60 -16.07 2.33 11.79
N ARG A 61 -14.96 2.73 12.39
CA ARG A 61 -14.34 2.00 13.49
C ARG A 61 -14.08 2.97 14.64
N GLU A 62 -14.42 2.53 15.85
CA GLU A 62 -14.25 3.34 17.06
C GLU A 62 -12.78 3.69 17.34
N ASP A 63 -11.86 2.84 16.91
CA ASP A 63 -10.42 3.01 17.08
C ASP A 63 -9.75 3.82 15.95
N SER A 64 -10.51 4.29 14.96
CA SER A 64 -9.97 5.03 13.82
C SER A 64 -10.69 6.37 13.64
N PRO A 65 -9.96 7.49 13.65
CA PRO A 65 -10.57 8.79 13.41
C PRO A 65 -10.99 8.98 11.93
N GLU A 66 -10.48 8.15 11.01
CA GLU A 66 -10.84 8.18 9.60
C GLU A 66 -11.78 7.04 9.20
N ARG A 67 -12.79 7.37 8.38
CA ARG A 67 -13.59 6.34 7.74
C ARG A 67 -12.80 5.72 6.58
N PRO A 68 -12.92 4.40 6.33
CA PRO A 68 -12.31 3.76 5.18
C PRO A 68 -12.62 4.45 3.85
N ILE A 69 -13.85 4.94 3.66
CA ILE A 69 -14.24 5.65 2.44
C ILE A 69 -13.43 6.94 2.22
N ASP A 70 -13.12 7.69 3.27
CA ASP A 70 -12.37 8.94 3.16
C ASP A 70 -10.90 8.67 2.80
N LEU A 71 -10.33 7.56 3.27
CA LEU A 71 -9.00 7.09 2.88
C LEU A 71 -8.96 6.66 1.40
N TRP A 72 -10.00 5.98 0.92
CA TRP A 72 -10.08 5.54 -0.48
C TRP A 72 -10.27 6.70 -1.45
N ARG A 73 -11.09 7.70 -1.09
CA ARG A 73 -11.23 8.94 -1.87
C ARG A 73 -9.92 9.70 -1.99
N MET A 74 -9.22 9.87 -0.87
CA MET A 74 -7.91 10.51 -0.88
C MET A 74 -6.89 9.69 -1.70
N LEU A 75 -6.91 8.36 -1.62
CA LEU A 75 -6.06 7.52 -2.48
C LEU A 75 -6.37 7.76 -3.96
N ALA A 76 -7.64 7.83 -4.34
CA ALA A 76 -8.04 8.14 -5.72
C ALA A 76 -7.53 9.52 -6.17
N ASP A 77 -7.66 10.54 -5.32
CA ASP A 77 -7.19 11.91 -5.62
C ASP A 77 -5.67 12.00 -5.79
N LEU A 78 -4.91 11.14 -5.09
CA LEU A 78 -3.45 11.10 -5.17
C LEU A 78 -2.93 10.35 -6.39
N HIS A 79 -3.70 9.41 -6.94
CA HIS A 79 -3.33 8.74 -8.17
C HIS A 79 -3.60 9.65 -9.38
N PRO A 80 -2.62 9.86 -10.28
CA PRO A 80 -2.85 10.70 -11.45
C PRO A 80 -3.89 10.10 -12.42
N TYR A 81 -4.08 8.78 -12.37
CA TYR A 81 -5.08 8.02 -13.11
C TYR A 81 -5.17 6.59 -12.54
N GLY A 82 -6.18 5.84 -12.99
CA GLY A 82 -6.29 4.41 -12.76
C GLY A 82 -6.89 4.01 -11.42
N VAL A 83 -7.30 4.96 -10.58
CA VAL A 83 -8.22 4.73 -9.45
C VAL A 83 -9.15 5.93 -9.37
N HIS A 84 -10.46 5.69 -9.33
CA HIS A 84 -11.47 6.73 -9.12
C HIS A 84 -12.70 6.11 -8.46
N GLU A 85 -13.49 6.90 -7.75
CA GLU A 85 -14.83 6.48 -7.32
C GLU A 85 -15.79 6.59 -8.52
N ASP A 86 -16.64 5.59 -8.71
CA ASP A 86 -17.72 5.64 -9.70
C ASP A 86 -18.74 6.71 -9.26
N PRO A 87 -19.00 7.75 -10.07
CA PRO A 87 -19.92 8.82 -9.71
C PRO A 87 -21.37 8.33 -9.54
N GLU A 88 -21.75 7.23 -10.18
CA GLU A 88 -23.10 6.66 -10.11
C GLU A 88 -23.23 5.60 -9.01
N ALA A 89 -22.11 5.15 -8.43
CA ALA A 89 -22.07 4.09 -7.44
C ALA A 89 -21.05 4.39 -6.33
N PRO A 90 -21.40 5.22 -5.33
CA PRO A 90 -20.53 5.53 -4.20
C PRO A 90 -19.96 4.27 -3.54
N GLY A 91 -18.68 4.31 -3.16
CA GLY A 91 -17.97 3.15 -2.61
C GLY A 91 -17.43 2.15 -3.64
N HIS A 92 -17.74 2.33 -4.94
CA HIS A 92 -17.20 1.52 -6.01
C HIS A 92 -15.97 2.20 -6.61
N PHE A 93 -14.82 1.55 -6.53
CA PHE A 93 -13.56 2.07 -7.04
C PHE A 93 -12.99 1.14 -8.12
N PRO A 94 -13.26 1.41 -9.41
CA PRO A 94 -12.51 0.78 -10.48
C PRO A 94 -11.01 1.12 -10.36
N MET A 95 -10.19 0.09 -10.39
CA MET A 95 -8.74 0.21 -10.27
C MET A 95 -8.05 -0.50 -11.43
N GLU A 96 -7.18 0.22 -12.13
CA GLU A 96 -6.28 -0.32 -13.14
C GLU A 96 -5.08 -1.01 -12.48
N LEU A 97 -4.57 -2.07 -13.09
CA LEU A 97 -3.43 -2.83 -12.55
C LEU A 97 -2.19 -1.95 -12.36
N ILE A 98 -1.95 -1.00 -13.28
CA ILE A 98 -0.84 -0.04 -13.16
C ILE A 98 -0.93 0.83 -11.90
N ALA A 99 -2.14 1.18 -11.45
CA ALA A 99 -2.32 1.95 -10.23
C ALA A 99 -2.05 1.09 -8.98
N VAL A 100 -2.39 -0.20 -9.02
CA VAL A 100 -2.05 -1.16 -7.96
C VAL A 100 -0.52 -1.31 -7.83
N ILE A 101 0.20 -1.45 -8.94
CA ILE A 101 1.67 -1.52 -8.94
C ILE A 101 2.27 -0.21 -8.37
N ARG A 102 1.74 0.95 -8.77
CA ARG A 102 2.17 2.25 -8.22
C ARG A 102 1.91 2.36 -6.71
N GLN A 103 0.78 1.82 -6.24
CA GLN A 103 0.49 1.76 -4.81
C GLN A 103 1.54 0.92 -4.06
N ILE A 104 1.95 -0.24 -4.58
CA ILE A 104 3.01 -1.07 -3.98
C ILE A 104 4.32 -0.28 -3.84
N TYR A 105 4.67 0.52 -4.86
CA TYR A 105 5.83 1.41 -4.80
C TYR A 105 5.69 2.45 -3.67
N TRP A 106 4.55 3.11 -3.53
CA TRP A 106 4.30 4.08 -2.45
C TRP A 106 4.37 3.44 -1.05
N GLU A 107 3.77 2.27 -0.85
CA GLU A 107 3.87 1.51 0.41
C GLU A 107 5.32 1.15 0.74
N THR A 108 6.08 0.75 -0.28
CA THR A 108 7.50 0.45 -0.14
C THR A 108 8.27 1.70 0.31
N LEU A 109 8.03 2.87 -0.28
CA LEU A 109 8.66 4.12 0.15
C LEU A 109 8.34 4.46 1.61
N ALA A 110 7.09 4.31 2.03
CA ALA A 110 6.68 4.62 3.40
C ALA A 110 7.41 3.73 4.43
N HIS A 111 7.53 2.43 4.16
CA HIS A 111 8.27 1.53 5.04
C HIS A 111 9.78 1.79 5.03
N HIS A 112 10.37 2.15 3.89
CA HIS A 112 11.77 2.57 3.83
C HIS A 112 12.01 3.84 4.66
N ARG A 113 11.09 4.81 4.63
CA ARG A 113 11.13 6.00 5.48
C ARG A 113 11.11 5.63 6.96
N THR A 114 10.22 4.74 7.37
CA THR A 114 10.17 4.24 8.76
C THR A 114 11.51 3.65 9.19
N ILE A 115 12.15 2.84 8.35
CA ILE A 115 13.49 2.29 8.60
C ILE A 115 14.53 3.41 8.78
N GLN A 116 14.52 4.44 7.93
CA GLN A 116 15.44 5.57 8.06
C GLN A 116 15.23 6.35 9.36
N ARG A 117 13.97 6.59 9.76
CA ARG A 117 13.65 7.26 11.02
C ARG A 117 14.16 6.48 12.23
N LEU A 118 13.93 5.16 12.25
CA LEU A 118 14.46 4.27 13.29
C LEU A 118 15.99 4.31 13.35
N LYS A 119 16.67 4.27 12.20
CA LYS A 119 18.13 4.39 12.14
C LYS A 119 18.61 5.71 12.73
N GLY A 120 17.95 6.82 12.39
CA GLY A 120 18.27 8.14 12.94
C GLY A 120 18.15 8.18 14.47
N LEU A 121 17.06 7.61 15.03
CA LEU A 121 16.86 7.52 16.48
C LEU A 121 17.92 6.65 17.17
N LEU A 122 18.47 5.66 16.48
CA LEU A 122 19.52 4.77 16.99
C LEU A 122 20.94 5.29 16.73
N GLY A 123 21.11 6.49 16.16
CA GLY A 123 22.42 7.04 15.79
C GLY A 123 23.11 6.28 14.65
N LEU A 124 22.37 5.48 13.88
CA LEU A 124 22.87 4.73 12.73
C LEU A 124 22.85 5.61 11.47
N PRO A 125 23.77 5.41 10.51
CA PRO A 125 23.80 6.19 9.27
C PRO A 125 22.50 6.06 8.47
N VAL A 126 21.72 7.13 8.39
CA VAL A 126 20.60 7.27 7.45
C VAL A 126 21.19 7.32 6.04
N ARG A 127 20.71 6.48 5.12
CA ARG A 127 21.16 6.45 3.72
C ARG A 127 19.99 6.79 2.82
N SER A 128 20.24 7.50 1.72
CA SER A 128 19.30 7.96 0.68
C SER A 128 18.23 8.96 1.13
N ASP A 129 18.18 10.10 0.44
CA ASP A 129 16.98 10.92 0.36
C ASP A 129 15.91 10.12 -0.38
N LEU A 130 14.72 9.98 0.22
CA LEU A 130 13.61 9.22 -0.35
C LEU A 130 12.61 10.22 -0.93
N PRO A 131 12.09 9.98 -2.15
CA PRO A 131 11.14 10.89 -2.75
C PRO A 131 9.85 10.93 -1.93
N ARG A 132 9.25 12.13 -1.86
CA ARG A 132 7.96 12.36 -1.22
C ARG A 132 6.85 12.20 -2.25
N GLU A 133 6.37 10.98 -2.43
CA GLU A 133 5.40 10.61 -3.47
C GLU A 133 4.15 9.93 -2.91
N GLY A 134 3.06 9.96 -3.67
CA GLY A 134 1.80 9.35 -3.27
C GLY A 134 1.28 9.93 -1.97
N TYR A 135 0.80 9.07 -1.07
CA TYR A 135 0.29 9.51 0.22
C TYR A 135 1.35 10.13 1.14
N LEU A 136 2.65 9.92 0.89
CA LEU A 136 3.71 10.61 1.63
C LEU A 136 3.72 12.13 1.36
N THR A 137 3.05 12.61 0.31
CA THR A 137 2.81 14.04 0.10
C THR A 137 1.91 14.66 1.16
N VAL A 138 1.05 13.86 1.81
CA VAL A 138 0.16 14.31 2.87
C VAL A 138 0.93 14.33 4.19
N SER A 139 0.96 15.49 4.86
CA SER A 139 1.71 15.70 6.12
C SER A 139 1.44 14.63 7.17
N LYS A 140 0.17 14.22 7.35
CA LYS A 140 -0.21 13.20 8.34
C LYS A 140 0.43 11.82 8.14
N PHE A 141 0.87 11.48 6.93
CA PHE A 141 1.56 10.21 6.64
C PHE A 141 3.07 10.37 6.52
N TYR A 142 3.57 11.60 6.60
CA TYR A 142 4.97 11.92 6.48
C TYR A 142 5.59 12.22 7.84
N ASP A 143 4.99 13.13 8.60
CA ASP A 143 5.54 13.70 9.84
C ASP A 143 5.46 12.73 11.03
#